data_AF-A0A7C4SJI0-F1
#
_entry.id   AF-A0A7C4SJI0-F1
#
_cell.length_a   1.000
_cell.length_b   1.000
_cell.length_c   1.000
_cell.angle_alpha   90.00
_cell.angle_beta   90.00
_cell.angle_gamma   90.00
#
_symmetry.space_group_name_H-M   'P 1'
#
loop_
_entity.id
_entity.type
_entity.pdbx_description
1 polymer ?
#
loop_
_entity_poly.entity_id
_entity_poly.type
_entity_poly.pdbx_seq_one_letter_code
_entity_poly.pdbx_strand_id
1 'polypeptide(L)'
;MIEASTLDKSLGMNYYVCDKLNLSNLLEFKKSPKTFEVFEISLDGVKATPELCVTNELSREVVEGYACYVMCKEGVDAFYGIQLLKNFFGVSIGYAGLKDSDSHSCQFISLSLKHLRKVGLKSQYSLGPLKLCFYKFLNYPIRRGYLLGNFFKIFLSFKDFREVNIEELRSTISVLHSTVLPNYYGYQRFGTIRPITHLVGRAIVRGEWDEAIRLIAGSPYPSESEDVVVAREEFELGNYGRAFKLFPPTYWIERRVCKSMMMHNEPLRALNSLPMEVRSFYVEAYQSYLFNKALSNALRALGSVEGVRDVCETLVVPGSNMKVYEGICTSLVYEVMNSEGITCEDFIVRELRVTGKAYVRESTFKVSNLTLRPTPNGVWIELTLPRGSYASVILREIFKNTTY
;
A
#
# COMPACT_ATOMS: atom_id res chain seq x y z
N MET A 1 -17.18 -0.67 -19.99
CA MET A 1 -16.88 -0.21 -18.62
C MET A 1 -18.13 -0.40 -17.79
N ILE A 2 -18.02 -1.03 -16.61
CA ILE A 2 -19.12 -1.24 -15.67
C ILE A 2 -18.97 -0.25 -14.50
N GLU A 3 -20.07 0.29 -14.01
CA GLU A 3 -20.06 1.17 -12.84
C GLU A 3 -19.68 0.41 -11.55
N ALA A 4 -18.83 1.04 -10.73
CA ALA A 4 -18.31 0.41 -9.52
C ALA A 4 -19.22 0.49 -8.30
N SER A 5 -18.95 -0.36 -7.30
CA SER A 5 -19.61 -0.34 -6.00
C SER A 5 -19.48 1.02 -5.28
N THR A 6 -20.35 1.28 -4.30
CA THR A 6 -20.29 2.48 -3.46
C THR A 6 -18.93 2.62 -2.76
N LEU A 7 -18.37 1.50 -2.31
CA LEU A 7 -17.06 1.48 -1.65
C LEU A 7 -15.93 1.84 -2.61
N ASP A 8 -15.93 1.28 -3.83
CA ASP A 8 -14.91 1.63 -4.83
C ASP A 8 -14.98 3.11 -5.24
N LYS A 9 -16.20 3.63 -5.41
CA LYS A 9 -16.45 5.04 -5.72
C LYS A 9 -15.96 5.97 -4.62
N SER A 10 -16.11 5.59 -3.34
CA SER A 10 -15.60 6.39 -2.22
C SER A 10 -14.07 6.48 -2.23
N LEU A 11 -13.38 5.58 -2.95
CA LEU A 11 -11.93 5.58 -3.17
C LEU A 11 -11.52 6.14 -4.53
N GLY A 12 -12.45 6.73 -5.28
CA GLY A 12 -12.23 7.31 -6.59
C GLY A 12 -12.10 6.29 -7.73
N MET A 13 -12.44 5.01 -7.51
CA MET A 13 -12.36 3.94 -8.51
C MET A 13 -13.73 3.69 -9.14
N ASN A 14 -14.15 4.51 -10.10
CA ASN A 14 -15.56 4.54 -10.54
C ASN A 14 -15.96 3.42 -11.50
N TYR A 15 -15.00 2.73 -12.12
CA TYR A 15 -15.27 1.78 -13.19
C TYR A 15 -14.53 0.46 -13.02
N TYR A 16 -15.20 -0.64 -13.36
CA TYR A 16 -14.55 -1.89 -13.76
C TYR A 16 -14.37 -1.91 -15.28
N VAL A 17 -13.34 -2.62 -15.75
CA VAL A 17 -13.02 -2.66 -17.18
C VAL A 17 -13.17 -4.04 -17.82
N CYS A 18 -13.31 -5.12 -17.04
CA CYS A 18 -13.40 -6.47 -17.59
C CYS A 18 -14.66 -7.24 -17.14
N ASP A 19 -15.70 -7.26 -17.96
CA ASP A 19 -17.00 -7.87 -17.60
C ASP A 19 -16.91 -9.40 -17.40
N LYS A 20 -15.98 -10.05 -18.11
CA LYS A 20 -15.81 -11.52 -18.12
C LYS A 20 -15.23 -12.09 -16.83
N LEU A 21 -14.57 -11.29 -15.99
CA LEU A 21 -13.81 -11.79 -14.83
C LEU A 21 -14.64 -12.02 -13.57
N ASN A 22 -15.96 -11.83 -13.59
CA ASN A 22 -16.76 -11.94 -12.37
C ASN A 22 -16.88 -13.39 -11.86
N LEU A 23 -16.03 -13.75 -10.90
CA LEU A 23 -15.93 -15.08 -10.29
C LEU A 23 -16.40 -15.09 -8.83
N SER A 24 -17.12 -14.06 -8.38
CA SER A 24 -17.56 -13.92 -6.99
C SER A 24 -18.50 -15.03 -6.51
N ASN A 25 -19.17 -15.72 -7.41
CA ASN A 25 -20.06 -16.85 -7.07
C ASN A 25 -19.28 -18.16 -6.86
N LEU A 26 -18.12 -18.29 -7.49
CA LEU A 26 -17.31 -19.52 -7.47
C LEU A 26 -16.19 -19.46 -6.42
N LEU A 27 -15.61 -18.27 -6.25
CA LEU A 27 -14.42 -18.05 -5.44
C LEU A 27 -14.72 -17.18 -4.23
N GLU A 28 -13.90 -17.34 -3.21
CA GLU A 28 -13.75 -16.41 -2.11
C GLU A 28 -12.26 -16.14 -1.86
N PHE A 29 -11.94 -14.96 -1.35
CA PHE A 29 -10.59 -14.62 -0.96
C PHE A 29 -10.60 -14.13 0.47
N LYS A 30 -9.82 -14.80 1.34
CA LYS A 30 -9.55 -14.31 2.68
C LYS A 30 -8.08 -14.00 2.80
N LYS A 31 -7.73 -12.72 2.87
CA LYS A 31 -6.33 -12.30 2.94
C LYS A 31 -5.69 -12.77 4.25
N SER A 32 -4.53 -13.41 4.13
CA SER A 32 -3.69 -13.84 5.24
C SER A 32 -2.26 -14.08 4.75
N PRO A 33 -1.27 -14.20 5.64
CA PRO A 33 0.07 -14.60 5.24
C PRO A 33 0.15 -15.95 4.51
N LYS A 34 -0.85 -16.83 4.68
CA LYS A 34 -0.92 -18.14 4.01
C LYS A 34 -1.57 -18.11 2.64
N THR A 35 -2.33 -17.06 2.33
CA THR A 35 -3.13 -16.93 1.10
C THR A 35 -2.69 -15.77 0.22
N PHE A 36 -1.78 -14.93 0.70
CA PHE A 36 -1.29 -13.77 0.00
C PHE A 36 0.21 -13.60 0.24
N GLU A 37 1.00 -13.93 -0.77
CA GLU A 37 2.46 -13.80 -0.76
C GLU A 37 2.91 -12.72 -1.74
N VAL A 38 3.89 -11.90 -1.34
CA VAL A 38 4.42 -10.81 -2.18
C VAL A 38 5.95 -10.79 -2.14
N PHE A 39 6.57 -10.85 -3.31
CA PHE A 39 8.02 -10.84 -3.44
C PHE A 39 8.45 -9.68 -4.33
N GLU A 40 9.30 -8.80 -3.81
CA GLU A 40 9.86 -7.70 -4.59
C GLU A 40 10.72 -8.21 -5.74
N ILE A 41 10.65 -7.55 -6.90
CA ILE A 41 11.56 -7.78 -8.02
C ILE A 41 12.48 -6.56 -8.13
N SER A 42 13.77 -6.75 -7.89
CA SER A 42 14.79 -5.69 -7.98
C SER A 42 15.03 -5.24 -9.42
N LEU A 43 15.76 -4.14 -9.59
CA LEU A 43 16.08 -3.55 -10.90
C LEU A 43 16.85 -4.49 -11.85
N ASP A 44 17.59 -5.45 -11.30
CA ASP A 44 18.30 -6.51 -12.03
C ASP A 44 17.40 -7.75 -12.29
N GLY A 45 16.10 -7.68 -12.01
CA GLY A 45 15.14 -8.76 -12.28
C GLY A 45 15.14 -9.88 -11.24
N VAL A 46 15.87 -9.73 -10.14
CA VAL A 46 15.95 -10.75 -9.09
C VAL A 46 14.76 -10.66 -8.14
N LYS A 47 14.10 -11.80 -7.90
CA LYS A 47 12.99 -11.90 -6.95
C LYS A 47 13.52 -12.05 -5.53
N ALA A 48 13.12 -11.17 -4.61
CA ALA A 48 13.52 -11.19 -3.21
C ALA A 48 12.94 -12.42 -2.51
N THR A 49 13.72 -13.49 -2.34
CA THR A 49 13.28 -14.71 -1.67
C THR A 49 14.33 -15.21 -0.67
N PRO A 50 13.94 -15.99 0.35
CA PRO A 50 14.89 -16.54 1.32
C PRO A 50 15.99 -17.42 0.70
N GLU A 51 15.74 -18.01 -0.48
CA GLU A 51 16.72 -18.86 -1.19
C GLU A 51 17.94 -18.08 -1.70
N LEU A 52 17.87 -16.74 -1.75
CA LEU A 52 19.02 -15.88 -2.07
C LEU A 52 20.07 -15.81 -0.95
N CYS A 53 19.85 -16.49 0.17
CA CYS A 53 20.75 -16.40 1.32
C CYS A 53 22.16 -16.86 1.01
N VAL A 54 23.11 -15.97 1.23
CA VAL A 54 24.52 -16.33 1.29
C VAL A 54 24.83 -16.75 2.72
N THR A 55 25.09 -18.05 2.91
CA THR A 55 25.34 -18.67 4.22
C THR A 55 26.82 -18.68 4.63
N ASN A 56 27.73 -18.35 3.72
CA ASN A 56 29.16 -18.27 4.02
C ASN A 56 29.48 -17.10 4.95
N GLU A 57 30.60 -17.19 5.67
CA GLU A 57 31.08 -16.11 6.52
C GLU A 57 31.16 -14.80 5.73
N LEU A 58 30.60 -13.73 6.31
CA LEU A 58 30.76 -12.36 5.84
C LEU A 58 32.20 -11.91 6.10
N SER A 59 33.16 -12.48 5.37
CA SER A 59 34.57 -12.14 5.47
C SER A 59 34.85 -10.90 4.63
N ARG A 60 34.62 -9.73 5.21
CA ARG A 60 35.08 -8.47 4.61
C ARG A 60 35.46 -7.46 5.69
N GLU A 61 36.68 -6.95 5.58
CA GLU A 61 37.15 -5.67 6.13
C GLU A 61 36.48 -4.46 5.45
N VAL A 62 35.26 -4.61 4.92
CA VAL A 62 34.58 -3.56 4.17
C VAL A 62 33.81 -2.68 5.15
N VAL A 63 34.40 -1.52 5.43
CA VAL A 63 33.85 -0.50 6.34
C VAL A 63 32.91 0.48 5.61
N GLU A 64 32.88 0.44 4.27
CA GLU A 64 32.14 1.39 3.42
C GLU A 64 31.08 0.72 2.52
N GLY A 65 30.01 1.44 2.21
CA GLY A 65 28.89 0.95 1.40
C GLY A 65 27.72 0.43 2.24
N TYR A 66 26.98 -0.53 1.69
CA TYR A 66 25.74 -1.04 2.27
C TYR A 66 25.67 -2.57 2.21
N ALA A 67 25.12 -3.19 3.25
CA ALA A 67 24.72 -4.59 3.20
C ALA A 67 23.26 -4.70 2.74
N CYS A 68 23.02 -5.49 1.70
CA CYS A 68 21.68 -5.82 1.22
C CYS A 68 21.20 -7.12 1.86
N TYR A 69 20.02 -7.05 2.47
CA TYR A 69 19.32 -8.19 3.02
C TYR A 69 18.01 -8.39 2.26
N VAL A 70 17.64 -9.65 2.04
CA VAL A 70 16.24 -10.03 1.87
C VAL A 70 15.61 -9.99 3.26
N MET A 71 14.61 -9.14 3.43
CA MET A 71 13.79 -9.08 4.63
C MET A 71 12.42 -9.67 4.31
N CYS A 72 12.06 -10.73 5.02
CA CYS A 72 10.74 -11.34 4.97
C CYS A 72 9.99 -11.07 6.28
N LYS A 73 8.70 -10.77 6.17
CA LYS A 73 7.79 -10.54 7.29
C LYS A 73 6.48 -11.30 7.09
N GLU A 74 5.85 -11.68 8.20
CA GLU A 74 4.56 -12.36 8.21
C GLU A 74 3.58 -11.62 9.13
N GLY A 75 2.45 -11.16 8.56
CA GLY A 75 1.33 -10.61 9.35
C GLY A 75 1.66 -9.36 10.16
N VAL A 76 2.64 -8.57 9.71
CA VAL A 76 3.13 -7.39 10.43
C VAL A 76 3.13 -6.15 9.57
N ASP A 77 2.69 -5.05 10.20
CA ASP A 77 2.70 -3.71 9.63
C ASP A 77 4.10 -3.29 9.18
N ALA A 78 4.17 -2.70 7.98
CA ALA A 78 5.44 -2.33 7.37
C ALA A 78 6.18 -1.24 8.17
N PHE A 79 5.47 -0.27 8.76
CA PHE A 79 6.11 0.78 9.57
C PHE A 79 6.64 0.21 10.88
N TYR A 80 5.88 -0.67 11.54
CA TYR A 80 6.35 -1.37 12.72
C TYR A 80 7.60 -2.20 12.42
N GLY A 81 7.61 -2.95 11.31
CA GLY A 81 8.77 -3.73 10.87
C GLY A 81 10.02 -2.87 10.65
N ILE A 82 9.89 -1.75 9.93
CA ILE A 82 10.99 -0.81 9.72
C ILE A 82 11.47 -0.19 11.05
N GLN A 83 10.56 0.13 11.97
CA GLN A 83 10.93 0.69 13.27
C GLN A 83 11.70 -0.32 14.13
N LEU A 84 11.30 -1.59 14.13
CA LEU A 84 12.05 -2.67 14.79
C LEU A 84 13.49 -2.75 14.27
N LEU A 85 13.67 -2.71 12.95
CA LEU A 85 14.98 -2.74 12.32
C LEU A 85 15.83 -1.51 12.66
N LYS A 86 15.24 -0.31 12.60
CA LYS A 86 15.91 0.94 12.99
C LYS A 86 16.38 0.87 14.45
N ASN A 87 15.55 0.37 15.36
CA ASN A 87 15.89 0.23 16.78
C ASN A 87 17.00 -0.80 17.00
N PHE A 88 16.95 -1.93 16.31
CA PHE A 88 17.91 -3.02 16.47
C PHE A 88 19.30 -2.66 15.93
N PHE A 89 19.38 -2.19 14.68
CA PHE A 89 20.66 -1.87 14.05
C PHE A 89 21.17 -0.47 14.42
N GLY A 90 20.28 0.41 14.88
CA GLY A 90 20.59 1.81 15.18
C GLY A 90 20.93 2.65 13.95
N VAL A 91 20.49 2.22 12.77
CA VAL A 91 20.72 2.90 11.48
C VAL A 91 19.42 3.09 10.72
N SER A 92 19.43 4.03 9.78
CA SER A 92 18.35 4.14 8.80
C SER A 92 18.36 2.93 7.84
N ILE A 93 17.17 2.44 7.54
CA ILE A 93 16.96 1.29 6.65
C ILE A 93 16.52 1.81 5.28
N GLY A 94 17.28 1.50 4.24
CA GLY A 94 16.87 1.77 2.86
C GLY A 94 15.95 0.66 2.35
N TYR A 95 14.90 1.02 1.61
CA TYR A 95 13.94 0.09 1.02
C TYR A 95 13.24 0.72 -0.20
N ALA A 96 12.77 -0.11 -1.13
CA ALA A 96 12.19 0.36 -2.39
C ALA A 96 10.69 0.70 -2.28
N GLY A 97 9.97 0.05 -1.38
CA GLY A 97 8.57 0.33 -1.06
C GLY A 97 8.14 -0.39 0.21
N LEU A 98 6.97 -0.03 0.72
CA LEU A 98 6.30 -0.76 1.80
C LEU A 98 5.52 -1.94 1.18
N LYS A 99 5.44 -3.06 1.89
CA LYS A 99 4.68 -4.26 1.47
C LYS A 99 3.48 -4.49 2.39
N ASP A 100 2.49 -5.22 1.89
CA ASP A 100 1.22 -5.53 2.55
C ASP A 100 1.38 -6.08 3.98
N SER A 101 0.68 -5.54 4.97
CA SER A 101 0.75 -5.98 6.38
C SER A 101 0.31 -7.44 6.58
N ASP A 102 -0.88 -7.81 6.08
CA ASP A 102 -1.46 -9.16 6.18
C ASP A 102 -0.99 -10.07 5.04
N SER A 103 0.32 -10.25 4.93
CA SER A 103 0.93 -11.09 3.90
C SER A 103 2.19 -11.77 4.40
N HIS A 104 2.62 -12.81 3.70
CA HIS A 104 4.02 -13.22 3.70
C HIS A 104 4.72 -12.41 2.62
N SER A 105 5.52 -11.43 3.01
CA SER A 105 6.17 -10.53 2.06
C SER A 105 7.66 -10.49 2.24
N CYS A 106 8.39 -10.58 1.13
CA CYS A 106 9.85 -10.44 1.09
C CYS A 106 10.25 -9.25 0.20
N GLN A 107 11.21 -8.46 0.69
CA GLN A 107 11.72 -7.28 -0.01
C GLN A 107 13.21 -7.10 0.24
N PHE A 108 13.89 -6.34 -0.63
CA PHE A 108 15.27 -5.96 -0.36
C PHE A 108 15.32 -4.74 0.58
N ILE A 109 16.23 -4.79 1.53
CA ILE A 109 16.59 -3.67 2.40
C ILE A 109 18.09 -3.44 2.38
N SER A 110 18.52 -2.20 2.58
CA SER A 110 19.94 -1.86 2.68
C SER A 110 20.28 -1.22 4.01
N LEU A 111 21.34 -1.72 4.65
CA LEU A 111 21.90 -1.20 5.90
C LEU A 111 23.23 -0.50 5.61
N SER A 112 23.43 0.71 6.10
CA SER A 112 24.70 1.43 5.93
C SER A 112 25.78 0.80 6.81
N LEU A 113 26.90 0.38 6.20
CA LEU A 113 28.01 -0.25 6.92
C LEU A 113 28.74 0.73 7.84
N LYS A 114 28.91 1.98 7.38
CA LYS A 114 29.52 3.07 8.17
C LYS A 114 28.82 3.34 9.50
N HIS A 115 27.51 3.20 9.53
CA HIS A 115 26.69 3.56 10.69
C HIS A 115 26.26 2.36 11.51
N LEU A 116 26.52 1.13 11.03
CA LEU A 116 26.13 -0.09 11.71
C LEU A 116 26.73 -0.04 13.12
N ARG A 117 25.86 0.03 14.15
CA ARG A 117 26.35 -0.02 15.54
C ARG A 117 27.01 -1.38 15.79
N LYS A 118 27.65 -1.52 16.95
CA LYS A 118 28.31 -2.69 17.58
C LYS A 118 27.72 -4.10 17.33
N VAL A 119 26.57 -4.24 16.69
CA VAL A 119 26.01 -5.50 16.17
C VAL A 119 26.81 -5.92 14.93
N GLY A 120 27.64 -6.96 15.08
CA GLY A 120 28.37 -7.54 13.94
C GLY A 120 27.41 -7.98 12.82
N LEU A 121 27.87 -7.85 11.58
CA LEU A 121 27.17 -8.36 10.40
C LEU A 121 27.02 -9.88 10.52
N LYS A 122 25.80 -10.37 10.35
CA LYS A 122 25.47 -11.80 10.29
C LYS A 122 24.82 -12.10 8.96
N SER A 123 24.98 -13.33 8.50
CA SER A 123 24.29 -13.83 7.31
C SER A 123 22.78 -13.85 7.52
N GLN A 124 22.32 -14.05 8.77
CA GLN A 124 20.90 -14.09 9.10
C GLN A 124 20.59 -13.41 10.43
N TYR A 125 19.39 -12.82 10.52
CA TYR A 125 18.80 -12.35 11.77
C TYR A 125 17.34 -12.76 11.87
N SER A 126 16.91 -13.09 13.08
CA SER A 126 15.50 -13.31 13.42
C SER A 126 15.09 -12.29 14.49
N LEU A 127 14.21 -11.37 14.13
CA LEU A 127 13.74 -10.27 14.98
C LEU A 127 12.22 -10.37 15.11
N GLY A 128 11.78 -11.32 15.95
CA GLY A 128 10.37 -11.67 16.09
C GLY A 128 9.76 -12.08 14.75
N PRO A 129 8.80 -11.31 14.21
CA PRO A 129 8.12 -11.61 12.94
C PRO A 129 8.95 -11.32 11.69
N LEU A 130 10.14 -10.73 11.83
CA LEU A 130 11.04 -10.40 10.73
C LEU A 130 12.17 -11.42 10.64
N LYS A 131 12.41 -11.93 9.42
CA LYS A 131 13.58 -12.73 9.08
C LYS A 131 14.41 -11.97 8.06
N LEU A 132 15.69 -11.78 8.37
CA LEU A 132 16.66 -11.14 7.48
C LEU A 132 17.66 -12.16 7.03
N CYS A 133 18.03 -12.06 5.77
CA CYS A 133 18.95 -12.95 5.11
C CYS A 133 19.86 -12.13 4.18
N PHE A 134 21.17 -12.22 4.39
CA PHE A 134 22.15 -11.46 3.63
C PHE A 134 22.20 -11.96 2.19
N TYR A 135 22.17 -11.03 1.25
CA TYR A 135 22.21 -11.31 -0.18
C TYR A 135 23.52 -10.83 -0.81
N LYS A 136 23.82 -9.54 -0.72
CA LYS A 136 25.03 -8.95 -1.33
C LYS A 136 25.40 -7.61 -0.71
N PHE A 137 26.61 -7.14 -1.01
CA PHE A 137 27.00 -5.75 -0.76
C PHE A 137 26.54 -4.84 -1.90
N LEU A 138 26.23 -3.59 -1.57
CA LEU A 138 25.85 -2.53 -2.50
C LEU A 138 26.72 -1.29 -2.28
N ASN A 139 26.99 -0.57 -3.36
CA ASN A 139 27.70 0.72 -3.30
C ASN A 139 26.77 1.88 -2.88
N TYR A 140 25.47 1.73 -3.11
CA TYR A 140 24.45 2.76 -2.87
C TYR A 140 23.28 2.19 -2.07
N PRO A 141 22.56 3.04 -1.30
CA PRO A 141 21.39 2.58 -0.57
C PRO A 141 20.24 2.27 -1.52
N ILE A 142 19.38 1.34 -1.13
CA ILE A 142 18.08 1.16 -1.76
C ILE A 142 17.19 2.36 -1.37
N ARG A 143 16.58 2.98 -2.38
CA ARG A 143 15.68 4.14 -2.22
C ARG A 143 14.29 3.80 -2.74
N ARG A 144 13.29 4.59 -2.33
CA ARG A 144 11.91 4.47 -2.82
C ARG A 144 11.88 4.44 -4.35
N GLY A 145 11.16 3.47 -4.92
CA GLY A 145 11.04 3.28 -6.36
C GLY A 145 12.11 2.39 -7.01
N TYR A 146 13.10 1.88 -6.25
CA TYR A 146 14.18 1.02 -6.75
C TYR A 146 13.75 -0.45 -6.91
N LEU A 147 12.66 -0.68 -7.65
CA LEU A 147 12.14 -2.01 -7.97
C LEU A 147 11.50 -1.98 -9.36
N LEU A 148 11.50 -3.12 -10.06
CA LEU A 148 10.74 -3.28 -11.30
C LEU A 148 9.26 -3.51 -11.01
N GLY A 149 8.97 -4.22 -9.91
CA GLY A 149 7.62 -4.63 -9.59
C GLY A 149 7.57 -5.63 -8.44
N ASN A 150 6.47 -6.36 -8.38
CA ASN A 150 6.25 -7.38 -7.36
C ASN A 150 5.66 -8.63 -8.01
N PHE A 151 6.16 -9.79 -7.58
CA PHE A 151 5.57 -11.08 -7.86
C PHE A 151 4.60 -11.43 -6.74
N PHE A 152 3.38 -11.79 -7.08
CA PHE A 152 2.32 -12.16 -6.16
C PHE A 152 2.00 -13.64 -6.30
N LYS A 153 1.70 -14.29 -5.17
CA LYS A 153 0.92 -15.53 -5.14
C LYS A 153 -0.32 -15.30 -4.31
N ILE A 154 -1.48 -15.60 -4.87
CA ILE A 154 -2.77 -15.35 -4.25
C ILE A 154 -3.58 -16.63 -4.31
N PHE A 155 -3.99 -17.12 -3.14
CA PHE A 155 -4.86 -18.28 -3.05
C PHE A 155 -6.32 -17.81 -2.97
N LEU A 156 -7.14 -18.30 -3.89
CA LEU A 156 -8.60 -18.11 -3.88
C LEU A 156 -9.24 -19.46 -3.55
N SER A 157 -10.07 -19.52 -2.51
CA SER A 157 -10.76 -20.74 -2.13
C SER A 157 -12.01 -20.94 -2.99
N PHE A 158 -12.41 -22.19 -3.21
CA PHE A 158 -13.70 -22.50 -3.81
C PHE A 158 -14.81 -22.42 -2.77
N LYS A 159 -15.93 -21.79 -3.12
CA LYS A 159 -17.13 -21.78 -2.26
C LYS A 159 -17.80 -23.15 -2.22
N ASP A 160 -17.96 -23.78 -3.39
CA ASP A 160 -18.33 -25.19 -3.52
C ASP A 160 -17.53 -25.81 -4.67
N PHE A 161 -16.65 -26.76 -4.37
CA PHE A 161 -15.80 -27.42 -5.37
C PHE A 161 -16.63 -28.12 -6.47
N ARG A 162 -17.83 -28.60 -6.16
CA ARG A 162 -18.68 -29.34 -7.11
C ARG A 162 -19.19 -28.45 -8.24
N GLU A 163 -19.24 -27.14 -8.01
CA GLU A 163 -19.70 -26.15 -8.97
C GLU A 163 -18.56 -25.60 -9.84
N VAL A 164 -17.31 -26.00 -9.60
CA VAL A 164 -16.14 -25.43 -10.26
C VAL A 164 -15.69 -26.30 -11.44
N ASN A 165 -15.83 -25.77 -12.65
CA ASN A 165 -15.13 -26.27 -13.81
C ASN A 165 -13.74 -25.61 -13.93
N ILE A 166 -12.68 -26.38 -13.72
CA ILE A 166 -11.30 -25.87 -13.73
C ILE A 166 -10.89 -25.30 -15.09
N GLU A 167 -11.37 -25.87 -16.19
CA GLU A 167 -11.01 -25.38 -17.53
C GLU A 167 -11.72 -24.05 -17.84
N GLU A 168 -12.97 -23.91 -17.40
CA GLU A 168 -13.69 -22.64 -17.48
C GLU A 168 -13.08 -21.55 -16.58
N LEU A 169 -12.65 -21.93 -15.38
CA LEU A 169 -11.92 -21.03 -14.49
C LEU A 169 -10.60 -20.56 -15.11
N ARG A 170 -9.83 -21.48 -15.71
CA ARG A 170 -8.58 -21.15 -16.42
C ARG A 170 -8.85 -20.23 -17.60
N SER A 171 -9.85 -20.54 -18.43
CA SER A 171 -10.18 -19.73 -19.61
C SER A 171 -10.63 -18.32 -19.19
N THR A 172 -11.43 -18.20 -18.13
CA THR A 172 -11.90 -16.93 -17.59
C THR A 172 -10.76 -16.07 -17.07
N ILE A 173 -9.89 -16.62 -16.22
CA ILE A 173 -8.75 -15.88 -15.66
C ILE A 173 -7.70 -15.57 -16.74
N SER A 174 -7.56 -16.41 -17.78
CA SER A 174 -6.60 -16.19 -18.86
C SER A 174 -6.84 -14.89 -19.64
N VAL A 175 -8.05 -14.33 -19.58
CA VAL A 175 -8.39 -13.01 -20.14
C VAL A 175 -7.48 -11.91 -19.58
N LEU A 176 -6.96 -12.06 -18.36
CA LEU A 176 -5.99 -11.11 -17.78
C LEU A 176 -4.67 -11.00 -18.57
N HIS A 177 -4.29 -12.00 -19.37
CA HIS A 177 -3.07 -11.93 -20.19
C HIS A 177 -3.13 -10.81 -21.24
N SER A 178 -4.30 -10.59 -21.83
CA SER A 178 -4.51 -9.59 -22.88
C SER A 178 -5.18 -8.31 -22.37
N THR A 179 -5.70 -8.31 -21.15
CA THR A 179 -6.43 -7.17 -20.57
C THR A 179 -5.47 -6.08 -20.09
N VAL A 180 -5.70 -4.85 -20.53
CA VAL A 180 -5.12 -3.65 -19.93
C VAL A 180 -6.02 -3.22 -18.77
N LEU A 181 -5.43 -2.94 -17.61
CA LEU A 181 -6.15 -2.52 -16.42
C LEU A 181 -5.81 -1.07 -16.05
N PRO A 182 -6.78 -0.28 -15.55
CA PRO A 182 -6.49 1.03 -14.99
C PRO A 182 -5.63 0.89 -13.74
N ASN A 183 -4.56 1.68 -13.64
CA ASN A 183 -3.56 1.59 -12.58
C ASN A 183 -3.97 2.35 -11.31
N TYR A 184 -5.19 2.12 -10.84
CA TYR A 184 -5.69 2.69 -9.60
C TYR A 184 -4.78 2.35 -8.41
N TYR A 185 -4.73 3.26 -7.44
CA TYR A 185 -4.34 2.91 -6.08
C TYR A 185 -5.42 2.02 -5.47
N GLY A 186 -5.04 0.82 -5.05
CA GLY A 186 -5.97 -0.15 -4.47
C GLY A 186 -6.25 0.07 -2.98
N TYR A 187 -7.15 -0.75 -2.43
CA TYR A 187 -7.61 -0.70 -1.03
C TYR A 187 -6.52 -0.58 0.03
N GLN A 188 -5.38 -1.26 -0.14
CA GLN A 188 -4.28 -1.22 0.83
C GLN A 188 -3.65 0.16 1.00
N ARG A 189 -3.81 1.05 0.02
CA ARG A 189 -3.37 2.45 0.14
C ARG A 189 -4.28 3.26 1.06
N PHE A 190 -5.55 2.87 1.16
CA PHE A 190 -6.58 3.57 1.91
C PHE A 190 -6.91 2.91 3.25
N GLY A 191 -6.49 1.66 3.45
CA GLY A 191 -6.83 0.80 4.58
C GLY A 191 -7.79 -0.30 4.13
N THR A 192 -7.50 -1.56 4.48
CA THR A 192 -8.35 -2.70 4.06
C THR A 192 -9.57 -2.86 4.95
N ILE A 193 -9.39 -2.79 6.28
CA ILE A 193 -10.49 -2.87 7.25
C ILE A 193 -11.27 -1.56 7.26
N ARG A 194 -10.54 -0.43 7.29
CA ARG A 194 -11.09 0.91 7.43
C ARG A 194 -10.52 1.84 6.36
N PRO A 195 -11.17 1.97 5.19
CA PRO A 195 -10.61 2.56 3.98
C PRO A 195 -10.66 4.10 3.98
N ILE A 196 -10.19 4.75 5.06
CA ILE A 196 -10.34 6.20 5.26
C ILE A 196 -9.03 6.98 5.30
N THR A 197 -7.89 6.35 5.01
CA THR A 197 -6.55 6.97 5.15
C THR A 197 -6.44 8.27 4.32
N HIS A 198 -7.08 8.31 3.15
CA HIS A 198 -7.13 9.51 2.31
C HIS A 198 -7.98 10.65 2.92
N LEU A 199 -8.97 10.33 3.76
CA LEU A 199 -9.76 11.34 4.47
C LEU A 199 -8.92 12.01 5.56
N VAL A 200 -8.09 11.23 6.27
CA VAL A 200 -7.09 11.80 7.21
C VAL A 200 -6.12 12.72 6.46
N GLY A 201 -5.63 12.28 5.30
CA GLY A 201 -4.77 13.09 4.44
C GLY A 201 -5.43 14.38 3.97
N ARG A 202 -6.71 14.33 3.59
CA ARG A 202 -7.51 15.49 3.21
C ARG A 202 -7.63 16.49 4.36
N ALA A 203 -7.99 16.02 5.55
CA ALA A 203 -8.07 16.87 6.74
C ALA A 203 -6.73 17.53 7.07
N ILE A 204 -5.62 16.79 6.94
CA ILE A 204 -4.26 17.33 7.13
C ILE A 204 -3.94 18.42 6.09
N VAL A 205 -4.21 18.18 4.81
CA VAL A 205 -3.95 19.14 3.73
C VAL A 205 -4.77 20.42 3.89
N ARG A 206 -5.98 20.31 4.48
CA ARG A 206 -6.86 21.46 4.75
C ARG A 206 -6.61 22.17 6.07
N GLY A 207 -5.67 21.70 6.89
CA GLY A 207 -5.43 22.27 8.22
C GLY A 207 -6.50 21.93 9.26
N GLU A 208 -7.35 20.92 8.99
CA GLU A 208 -8.42 20.46 9.86
C GLU A 208 -7.88 19.47 10.91
N TRP A 209 -7.08 19.97 11.87
CA TRP A 209 -6.32 19.12 12.80
C TRP A 209 -7.20 18.24 13.70
N ASP A 210 -8.29 18.80 14.22
CA ASP A 210 -9.29 18.09 15.02
C ASP A 210 -9.91 16.93 14.23
N GLU A 211 -10.30 17.19 12.98
CA GLU A 211 -10.86 16.15 12.12
C GLU A 211 -9.81 15.07 11.81
N ALA A 212 -8.56 15.45 11.56
CA ALA A 212 -7.49 14.49 11.31
C ALA A 212 -7.29 13.53 12.50
N ILE A 213 -7.22 14.03 13.73
CA ILE A 213 -7.07 13.16 14.92
C ILE A 213 -8.33 12.34 15.19
N ARG A 214 -9.52 12.90 14.94
CA ARG A 214 -10.81 12.22 15.08
C ARG A 214 -10.91 11.05 14.10
N LEU A 215 -10.50 11.26 12.84
CA LEU A 215 -10.43 10.19 11.85
C LEU A 215 -9.37 9.13 12.20
N ILE A 216 -8.25 9.50 12.84
CA ILE A 216 -7.23 8.52 13.26
C ILE A 216 -7.73 7.65 14.42
N ALA A 217 -8.11 8.26 15.53
CA ALA A 217 -8.34 7.57 16.80
C ALA A 217 -9.82 7.43 17.20
N GLY A 218 -10.73 8.12 16.52
CA GLY A 218 -12.19 7.98 16.67
C GLY A 218 -12.84 7.35 15.44
N SER A 219 -14.07 7.77 15.16
CA SER A 219 -14.87 7.44 13.98
C SER A 219 -14.94 5.92 13.72
N PRO A 220 -15.71 5.18 14.55
CA PRO A 220 -15.81 3.72 14.47
C PRO A 220 -16.30 3.23 13.12
N TYR A 221 -15.83 2.05 12.71
CA TYR A 221 -16.17 1.46 11.42
C TYR A 221 -16.74 0.03 11.57
N PRO A 222 -17.80 -0.36 10.84
CA PRO A 222 -18.54 -1.60 11.10
C PRO A 222 -17.75 -2.91 11.01
N SER A 223 -16.64 -2.93 10.25
CA SER A 223 -15.78 -4.11 10.09
C SER A 223 -14.67 -4.22 11.14
N GLU A 224 -14.61 -3.30 12.10
CA GLU A 224 -13.66 -3.36 13.21
C GLU A 224 -14.16 -4.29 14.33
N SER A 225 -13.24 -4.81 15.13
CA SER A 225 -13.60 -5.59 16.31
C SER A 225 -14.28 -4.72 17.36
N GLU A 226 -15.19 -5.30 18.15
CA GLU A 226 -15.96 -4.61 19.19
C GLU A 226 -15.07 -3.78 20.14
N ASP A 227 -13.97 -4.35 20.65
CA ASP A 227 -13.02 -3.63 21.52
C ASP A 227 -12.46 -2.34 20.89
N VAL A 228 -12.23 -2.36 19.57
CA VAL A 228 -11.70 -1.22 18.82
C VAL A 228 -12.79 -0.19 18.56
N VAL A 229 -14.02 -0.63 18.29
CA VAL A 229 -15.19 0.26 18.18
C VAL A 229 -15.38 1.03 19.48
N VAL A 230 -15.38 0.35 20.62
CA VAL A 230 -15.53 1.00 21.94
C VAL A 230 -14.35 1.94 22.22
N ALA A 231 -13.11 1.56 21.86
CA ALA A 231 -11.96 2.44 22.03
C ALA A 231 -12.10 3.77 21.24
N ARG A 232 -12.65 3.70 20.02
CA ARG A 232 -12.91 4.86 19.16
C ARG A 232 -14.04 5.73 19.70
N GLU A 233 -15.11 5.13 20.21
CA GLU A 233 -16.22 5.87 20.84
C GLU A 233 -15.76 6.63 22.08
N GLU A 234 -14.94 6.00 22.93
CA GLU A 234 -14.34 6.67 24.09
C GLU A 234 -13.43 7.84 23.68
N PHE A 235 -12.77 7.76 22.53
CA PHE A 235 -12.00 8.89 21.98
C PHE A 235 -12.93 10.05 21.58
N GLU A 236 -14.05 9.77 20.91
CA GLU A 236 -15.05 10.78 20.50
C GLU A 236 -15.71 11.47 21.72
N LEU A 237 -15.84 10.75 22.84
CA LEU A 237 -16.33 11.30 24.11
C LEU A 237 -15.28 12.15 24.86
N GLY A 238 -14.04 12.25 24.37
CA GLY A 238 -12.95 12.95 25.03
C GLY A 238 -12.27 12.13 26.15
N ASN A 239 -12.64 10.86 26.33
CA ASN A 239 -12.08 9.97 27.34
C ASN A 239 -10.75 9.33 26.86
N TYR A 240 -9.78 10.16 26.47
CA TYR A 240 -8.54 9.72 25.81
C TYR A 240 -7.72 8.67 26.60
N GLY A 241 -7.72 8.77 27.93
CA GLY A 241 -7.03 7.80 28.79
C GLY A 241 -7.68 6.41 28.79
N ARG A 242 -9.01 6.35 28.66
CA ARG A 242 -9.75 5.09 28.52
C ARG A 242 -9.58 4.51 27.12
N ALA A 243 -9.74 5.34 26.09
CA ALA A 243 -9.46 4.96 24.70
C ALA A 243 -8.05 4.35 24.56
N PHE A 244 -7.02 4.99 25.13
CA PHE A 244 -5.64 4.48 25.13
C PHE A 244 -5.52 3.06 25.71
N LYS A 245 -6.26 2.75 26.77
CA LYS A 245 -6.20 1.43 27.41
C LYS A 245 -6.92 0.35 26.59
N LEU A 246 -8.03 0.73 25.96
CA LEU A 246 -8.85 -0.18 25.14
C LEU A 246 -8.22 -0.50 23.79
N PHE A 247 -7.54 0.46 23.15
CA PHE A 247 -6.84 0.18 21.90
C PHE A 247 -5.78 -0.92 22.09
N PRO A 248 -5.80 -2.00 21.27
CA PRO A 248 -4.78 -3.03 21.36
C PRO A 248 -3.37 -2.47 21.09
N PRO A 249 -2.28 -3.07 21.61
CA PRO A 249 -0.92 -2.58 21.40
C PRO A 249 -0.51 -2.44 19.92
N THR A 250 -1.13 -3.21 19.03
CA THR A 250 -0.94 -3.14 17.57
C THR A 250 -1.45 -1.81 16.96
N TYR A 251 -2.41 -1.14 17.59
CA TYR A 251 -2.95 0.19 17.22
C TYR A 251 -2.08 1.31 17.78
N TRP A 252 -0.77 1.22 17.53
CA TRP A 252 0.23 2.09 18.16
C TRP A 252 0.10 3.56 17.73
N ILE A 253 -0.45 3.83 16.54
CA ILE A 253 -0.69 5.19 16.03
C ILE A 253 -1.80 5.84 16.85
N GLU A 254 -2.95 5.16 16.98
CA GLU A 254 -4.12 5.59 17.73
C GLU A 254 -3.77 5.76 19.22
N ARG A 255 -3.05 4.79 19.79
CA ARG A 255 -2.54 4.89 21.17
C ARG A 255 -1.62 6.11 21.34
N ARG A 256 -0.79 6.43 20.36
CA ARG A 256 0.08 7.62 20.43
C ARG A 256 -0.73 8.92 20.40
N VAL A 257 -1.74 9.00 19.54
CA VAL A 257 -2.69 10.12 19.48
C VAL A 257 -3.43 10.27 20.81
N CYS A 258 -4.04 9.20 21.33
CA CYS A 258 -4.73 9.19 22.63
C CYS A 258 -3.81 9.68 23.75
N LYS A 259 -2.57 9.19 23.81
CA LYS A 259 -1.60 9.62 24.82
C LYS A 259 -1.29 11.11 24.72
N SER A 260 -1.10 11.64 23.52
CA SER A 260 -0.83 13.07 23.36
C SER A 260 -2.03 13.93 23.72
N MET A 261 -3.24 13.53 23.30
CA MET A 261 -4.49 14.22 23.64
C MET A 261 -4.77 14.21 25.14
N MET A 262 -4.54 13.07 25.82
CA MET A 262 -4.66 12.97 27.27
C MET A 262 -3.73 13.93 28.03
N MET A 263 -2.51 14.18 27.52
CA MET A 263 -1.50 15.00 28.20
C MET A 263 -1.61 16.49 27.91
N HIS A 264 -2.11 16.85 26.72
CA HIS A 264 -2.02 18.22 26.21
C HIS A 264 -3.32 18.76 25.64
N ASN A 265 -4.24 17.88 25.23
CA ASN A 265 -5.48 18.24 24.54
C ASN A 265 -5.28 19.18 23.34
N GLU A 266 -4.21 18.95 22.57
CA GLU A 266 -3.82 19.76 21.42
C GLU A 266 -3.70 18.87 20.16
N PRO A 267 -4.64 18.96 19.19
CA PRO A 267 -4.68 18.10 18.01
C PRO A 267 -3.40 18.17 17.14
N LEU A 268 -2.92 19.37 16.86
CA LEU A 268 -1.71 19.56 16.06
C LEU A 268 -0.47 18.94 16.73
N ARG A 269 -0.41 19.01 18.06
CA ARG A 269 0.65 18.38 18.85
C ARG A 269 0.55 16.86 18.81
N ALA A 270 -0.67 16.31 18.86
CA ALA A 270 -0.90 14.88 18.69
C ALA A 270 -0.47 14.38 17.31
N LEU A 271 -0.78 15.10 16.23
CA LEU A 271 -0.28 14.78 14.90
C LEU A 271 1.25 14.85 14.84
N ASN A 272 1.87 15.90 15.39
CA ASN A 272 3.33 16.05 15.43
C ASN A 272 4.06 14.96 16.23
N SER A 273 3.36 14.27 17.14
CA SER A 273 3.92 13.12 17.88
C SER A 273 4.13 11.88 16.99
N LEU A 274 3.43 11.80 15.85
CA LEU A 274 3.56 10.70 14.90
C LEU A 274 4.87 10.80 14.12
N PRO A 275 5.50 9.66 13.75
CA PRO A 275 6.68 9.68 12.89
C PRO A 275 6.40 10.42 11.59
N MET A 276 7.42 11.09 11.03
CA MET A 276 7.27 11.85 9.79
C MET A 276 6.76 10.96 8.65
N GLU A 277 7.18 9.69 8.61
CA GLU A 277 6.76 8.73 7.60
C GLU A 277 5.26 8.43 7.66
N VAL A 278 4.64 8.42 8.85
CA VAL A 278 3.19 8.22 9.02
C VAL A 278 2.43 9.46 8.57
N ARG A 279 2.88 10.66 8.97
CA ARG A 279 2.25 11.93 8.55
C ARG A 279 2.29 12.09 7.03
N SER A 280 3.44 11.83 6.42
CA SER A 280 3.58 11.83 4.96
C SER A 280 2.68 10.79 4.32
N PHE A 281 2.55 9.58 4.88
CA PHE A 281 1.69 8.53 4.33
C PHE A 281 0.22 8.96 4.22
N TYR A 282 -0.32 9.69 5.19
CA TYR A 282 -1.69 10.23 5.08
C TYR A 282 -1.84 11.21 3.92
N VAL A 283 -0.94 12.20 3.80
CA VAL A 283 -0.95 13.16 2.69
C VAL A 283 -0.81 12.45 1.35
N GLU A 284 0.12 11.49 1.25
CA GLU A 284 0.31 10.72 0.03
C GLU A 284 -0.89 9.81 -0.30
N ALA A 285 -1.70 9.39 0.68
CA ALA A 285 -2.94 8.67 0.45
C ALA A 285 -4.04 9.57 -0.12
N TYR A 286 -4.09 10.85 0.28
CA TYR A 286 -4.97 11.81 -0.36
C TYR A 286 -4.56 12.10 -1.82
N GLN A 287 -3.26 12.23 -2.09
CA GLN A 287 -2.75 12.32 -3.46
C GLN A 287 -3.18 11.10 -4.31
N SER A 288 -3.12 9.89 -3.74
CA SER A 288 -3.60 8.66 -4.38
C SER A 288 -5.10 8.69 -4.69
N TYR A 289 -5.93 9.24 -3.80
CA TYR A 289 -7.37 9.40 -4.02
C TYR A 289 -7.67 10.34 -5.20
N LEU A 290 -6.97 11.48 -5.25
CA LEU A 290 -7.13 12.45 -6.34
C LEU A 290 -6.69 11.85 -7.68
N PHE A 291 -5.60 11.09 -7.70
CA PHE A 291 -5.19 10.33 -8.88
C PHE A 291 -6.26 9.34 -9.33
N ASN A 292 -6.86 8.58 -8.40
CA ASN A 292 -7.94 7.65 -8.74
C ASN A 292 -9.13 8.37 -9.39
N LYS A 293 -9.57 9.50 -8.81
CA LYS A 293 -10.63 10.34 -9.40
C LYS A 293 -10.25 10.84 -10.80
N ALA A 294 -9.02 11.30 -10.99
CA ALA A 294 -8.55 11.78 -12.29
C ALA A 294 -8.51 10.65 -13.34
N LEU A 295 -8.04 9.47 -12.96
CA LEU A 295 -8.04 8.28 -13.82
C LEU A 295 -9.47 7.82 -14.16
N SER A 296 -10.40 7.87 -13.21
CA SER A 296 -11.82 7.64 -13.48
C SER A 296 -12.40 8.65 -14.48
N ASN A 297 -12.07 9.93 -14.32
CA ASN A 297 -12.49 10.97 -15.26
C ASN A 297 -11.89 10.75 -16.65
N ALA A 298 -10.62 10.33 -16.73
CA ALA A 298 -9.95 9.99 -17.99
C ALA A 298 -10.63 8.81 -18.70
N LEU A 299 -10.95 7.74 -17.97
CA LEU A 299 -11.69 6.59 -18.52
C LEU A 299 -13.04 7.02 -19.12
N ARG A 300 -13.78 7.88 -18.42
CA ARG A 300 -15.06 8.42 -18.90
C ARG A 300 -14.87 9.30 -20.14
N ALA A 301 -13.90 10.21 -20.12
CA ALA A 301 -13.66 11.17 -21.20
C ALA A 301 -13.12 10.50 -22.47
N LEU A 302 -12.29 9.47 -22.33
CA LEU A 302 -11.63 8.75 -23.43
C LEU A 302 -12.35 7.46 -23.83
N GLY A 303 -13.43 7.10 -23.13
CA GLY A 303 -14.36 6.02 -23.49
C GLY A 303 -13.88 4.59 -23.18
N SER A 304 -12.58 4.35 -23.02
CA SER A 304 -12.03 3.02 -22.69
C SER A 304 -10.67 3.09 -22.00
N VAL A 305 -10.23 1.94 -21.47
CA VAL A 305 -8.90 1.80 -20.88
C VAL A 305 -7.79 1.87 -21.95
N GLU A 306 -8.09 1.40 -23.17
CA GLU A 306 -7.21 1.57 -24.33
C GLU A 306 -7.09 3.04 -24.72
N GLY A 307 -8.20 3.80 -24.72
CA GLY A 307 -8.18 5.24 -24.98
C GLY A 307 -7.32 5.98 -23.94
N VAL A 308 -7.43 5.62 -22.66
CA VAL A 308 -6.54 6.15 -21.61
C VAL A 308 -5.08 5.77 -21.87
N ARG A 309 -4.79 4.52 -22.21
CA ARG A 309 -3.41 4.07 -22.51
C ARG A 309 -2.80 4.87 -23.67
N ASP A 310 -3.59 5.10 -24.72
CA ASP A 310 -3.09 5.69 -25.97
C ASP A 310 -2.97 7.23 -25.89
N VAL A 311 -3.80 7.91 -25.08
CA VAL A 311 -3.80 9.38 -24.95
C VAL A 311 -3.12 9.86 -23.67
N CYS A 312 -3.36 9.17 -22.55
CA CYS A 312 -2.84 9.51 -21.23
C CYS A 312 -2.04 8.34 -20.65
N GLU A 313 -0.99 7.89 -21.36
CA GLU A 313 -0.11 6.80 -20.90
C GLU A 313 0.28 7.00 -19.43
N THR A 314 0.58 8.24 -19.06
CA THR A 314 0.81 8.66 -17.68
C THR A 314 -0.14 9.77 -17.23
N LEU A 315 -0.37 9.83 -15.92
CA LEU A 315 -1.07 10.90 -15.23
C LEU A 315 -0.20 11.43 -14.09
N VAL A 316 -0.36 12.71 -13.79
CA VAL A 316 0.29 13.33 -12.63
C VAL A 316 -0.49 12.99 -11.37
N VAL A 317 0.19 12.43 -10.39
CA VAL A 317 -0.28 12.43 -9.00
C VAL A 317 -0.09 13.85 -8.46
N PRO A 318 -1.16 14.57 -8.09
CA PRO A 318 -1.09 16.00 -7.78
C PRO A 318 -0.28 16.27 -6.52
N GLY A 319 0.35 17.44 -6.44
CA GLY A 319 1.17 17.85 -5.29
C GLY A 319 1.81 19.23 -5.48
N SER A 320 2.58 19.65 -4.48
CA SER A 320 3.14 21.00 -4.32
C SER A 320 3.92 21.57 -5.50
N ASN A 321 4.66 20.72 -6.23
CA ASN A 321 5.46 21.12 -7.38
C ASN A 321 4.84 20.74 -8.73
N MET A 322 3.53 20.46 -8.77
CA MET A 322 2.82 20.19 -10.00
C MET A 322 2.84 21.44 -10.90
N LYS A 323 3.18 21.24 -12.17
CA LYS A 323 3.14 22.29 -13.18
C LYS A 323 1.88 22.13 -14.01
N VAL A 324 1.32 23.27 -14.43
CA VAL A 324 0.24 23.31 -15.41
C VAL A 324 0.86 23.08 -16.79
N TYR A 325 0.35 22.09 -17.50
CA TYR A 325 0.66 21.86 -18.90
C TYR A 325 -0.65 21.88 -19.70
N GLU A 326 -0.57 22.32 -20.95
CA GLU A 326 -1.68 22.17 -21.88
C GLU A 326 -1.87 20.69 -22.23
N GLY A 327 -3.10 20.21 -22.17
CA GLY A 327 -3.44 18.85 -22.55
C GLY A 327 -4.51 18.23 -21.67
N ILE A 328 -5.33 17.37 -22.27
CA ILE A 328 -6.49 16.74 -21.63
C ILE A 328 -6.12 16.03 -20.32
N CYS A 329 -4.99 15.30 -20.30
CA CYS A 329 -4.55 14.52 -19.14
C CYS A 329 -4.26 15.41 -17.93
N THR A 330 -3.64 16.58 -18.14
CA THR A 330 -3.36 17.53 -17.07
C THR A 330 -4.63 18.28 -16.64
N SER A 331 -5.49 18.68 -17.59
CA SER A 331 -6.79 19.30 -17.29
C SER A 331 -7.66 18.42 -16.40
N LEU A 332 -7.73 17.11 -16.65
CA LEU A 332 -8.51 16.16 -15.84
C LEU A 332 -8.04 16.10 -14.38
N VAL A 333 -6.73 16.25 -14.12
CA VAL A 333 -6.19 16.31 -12.75
C VAL A 333 -6.57 17.63 -12.09
N TYR A 334 -6.47 18.76 -12.80
CA TYR A 334 -6.88 20.07 -12.29
C TYR A 334 -8.37 20.16 -12.00
N GLU A 335 -9.22 19.60 -12.85
CA GLU A 335 -10.66 19.51 -12.60
C GLU A 335 -10.96 18.80 -11.28
N VAL A 336 -10.26 17.70 -10.99
CA VAL A 336 -10.40 16.99 -9.72
C VAL A 336 -9.94 17.86 -8.55
N MET A 337 -8.78 18.51 -8.65
CA MET A 337 -8.28 19.41 -7.60
C MET A 337 -9.26 20.56 -7.33
N ASN A 338 -9.78 21.19 -8.39
CA ASN A 338 -10.77 22.26 -8.30
C ASN A 338 -12.08 21.77 -7.65
N SER A 339 -12.56 20.57 -8.03
CA SER A 339 -13.76 19.97 -7.44
C SER A 339 -13.62 19.67 -5.94
N GLU A 340 -12.38 19.43 -5.51
CA GLU A 340 -12.03 19.18 -4.11
C GLU A 340 -11.66 20.46 -3.36
N GLY A 341 -11.63 21.61 -4.04
CA GLY A 341 -11.27 22.91 -3.46
C GLY A 341 -9.83 22.98 -2.96
N ILE A 342 -8.89 22.30 -3.63
CA ILE A 342 -7.48 22.24 -3.24
C ILE A 342 -6.58 22.81 -4.33
N THR A 343 -5.45 23.36 -3.91
CA THR A 343 -4.39 23.92 -4.74
C THR A 343 -3.08 23.16 -4.52
N CYS A 344 -2.03 23.52 -5.28
CA CYS A 344 -0.71 22.92 -5.07
C CYS A 344 -0.10 23.31 -3.71
N GLU A 345 -0.28 24.56 -3.25
CA GLU A 345 0.31 25.04 -2.00
C GLU A 345 -0.20 24.28 -0.77
N ASP A 346 -1.46 23.81 -0.80
CA ASP A 346 -2.06 23.06 0.30
C ASP A 346 -1.31 21.75 0.62
N PHE A 347 -0.56 21.20 -0.33
CA PHE A 347 0.30 20.04 -0.09
C PHE A 347 1.59 20.37 0.68
N ILE A 348 1.86 21.63 1.00
CA ILE A 348 2.98 22.09 1.82
C ILE A 348 2.49 22.36 3.25
N VAL A 349 2.38 21.28 4.04
CA VAL A 349 1.91 21.33 5.43
C VAL A 349 3.07 21.63 6.38
N ARG A 350 3.35 22.92 6.58
CA ARG A 350 4.54 23.40 7.31
C ARG A 350 4.53 23.02 8.78
N GLU A 351 3.36 23.05 9.41
CA GLU A 351 3.11 22.72 10.81
C GLU A 351 3.45 21.26 11.14
N LEU A 352 3.36 20.39 10.13
CA LEU A 352 3.72 18.98 10.22
C LEU A 352 5.05 18.64 9.53
N ARG A 353 5.71 19.63 8.91
CA ARG A 353 6.94 19.43 8.11
C ARG A 353 6.76 18.38 7.01
N VAL A 354 5.58 18.33 6.42
CA VAL A 354 5.23 17.39 5.33
C VAL A 354 5.07 18.17 4.04
N THR A 355 5.60 17.63 2.96
CA THR A 355 5.38 18.16 1.61
C THR A 355 5.00 17.02 0.68
N GLY A 356 3.74 17.00 0.26
CA GLY A 356 3.26 16.11 -0.80
C GLY A 356 3.78 16.62 -2.13
N LYS A 357 4.82 15.98 -2.68
CA LYS A 357 5.35 16.34 -4.01
C LYS A 357 4.56 15.63 -5.09
N ALA A 358 4.35 16.32 -6.21
CA ALA A 358 3.79 15.74 -7.41
C ALA A 358 4.78 14.78 -8.07
N TYR A 359 4.26 13.75 -8.70
CA TYR A 359 5.05 12.80 -9.50
C TYR A 359 4.20 12.20 -10.61
N VAL A 360 4.86 11.68 -11.64
CA VAL A 360 4.20 11.02 -12.77
C VAL A 360 4.02 9.54 -12.47
N ARG A 361 2.89 8.98 -12.90
CA ARG A 361 2.54 7.58 -12.72
C ARG A 361 1.83 7.05 -13.97
N GLU A 362 2.16 5.81 -14.33
CA GLU A 362 1.45 5.07 -15.38
C GLU A 362 -0.05 5.00 -15.09
N SER A 363 -0.88 5.34 -16.07
CA SER A 363 -2.34 5.34 -15.95
C SER A 363 -2.94 3.94 -16.08
N THR A 364 -2.22 3.04 -16.73
CA THR A 364 -2.65 1.66 -16.97
C THR A 364 -1.51 0.67 -16.70
N PHE A 365 -1.83 -0.61 -16.55
CA PHE A 365 -0.83 -1.66 -16.45
C PHE A 365 -1.35 -2.96 -17.07
N LYS A 366 -0.43 -3.88 -17.35
CA LYS A 366 -0.72 -5.27 -17.73
C LYS A 366 -0.14 -6.24 -16.71
N VAL A 367 -0.78 -7.38 -16.60
CA VAL A 367 -0.28 -8.51 -15.81
C VAL A 367 0.72 -9.29 -16.65
N SER A 368 1.84 -9.71 -16.05
CA SER A 368 2.80 -10.63 -16.66
C SER A 368 2.99 -11.88 -15.81
N ASN A 369 3.57 -12.94 -16.39
CA ASN A 369 3.83 -14.21 -15.71
C ASN A 369 2.60 -14.82 -14.98
N LEU A 370 1.40 -14.61 -15.53
CA LEU A 370 0.17 -15.14 -14.97
C LEU A 370 0.15 -16.67 -15.11
N THR A 371 0.02 -17.37 -13.99
CA THR A 371 -0.14 -18.83 -13.95
C THR A 371 -1.21 -19.20 -12.93
N LEU A 372 -1.93 -20.28 -13.23
CA LEU A 372 -2.91 -20.86 -12.31
C LEU A 372 -2.48 -22.27 -11.90
N ARG A 373 -2.54 -22.56 -10.60
CA ARG A 373 -2.32 -23.89 -10.05
C ARG A 373 -3.53 -24.30 -9.20
N PRO A 374 -4.44 -25.11 -9.75
CA PRO A 374 -5.56 -25.66 -9.01
C PRO A 374 -5.11 -26.53 -7.84
N THR A 375 -5.89 -26.53 -6.76
CA THR A 375 -5.78 -27.44 -5.62
C THR A 375 -7.16 -28.02 -5.32
N PRO A 376 -7.29 -29.02 -4.43
CA PRO A 376 -8.61 -29.55 -4.05
C PRO A 376 -9.57 -28.51 -3.46
N ASN A 377 -9.06 -27.44 -2.84
CA ASN A 377 -9.87 -26.47 -2.08
C ASN A 377 -9.86 -25.06 -2.70
N GLY A 378 -9.16 -24.86 -3.81
CA GLY A 378 -9.06 -23.53 -4.43
C GLY A 378 -8.08 -23.49 -5.58
N VAL A 379 -7.60 -22.30 -5.89
CA VAL A 379 -6.62 -22.05 -6.94
C VAL A 379 -5.58 -21.05 -6.48
N TRP A 380 -4.32 -21.35 -6.75
CA TRP A 380 -3.24 -20.36 -6.67
C TRP A 380 -3.16 -19.60 -7.98
N ILE A 381 -3.24 -18.28 -7.89
CA ILE A 381 -2.92 -17.35 -8.96
C ILE A 381 -1.54 -16.78 -8.66
N GLU A 382 -0.60 -17.01 -9.56
CA GLU A 382 0.71 -16.36 -9.50
C GLU A 382 0.83 -15.36 -10.65
N LEU A 383 1.35 -14.17 -10.35
CA LEU A 383 1.47 -13.11 -11.36
C LEU A 383 2.54 -12.09 -10.99
N THR A 384 2.98 -11.30 -11.96
CA THR A 384 3.89 -10.17 -11.79
C THR A 384 3.19 -8.87 -12.15
N LEU A 385 3.30 -7.87 -11.27
CA LEU A 385 2.83 -6.51 -11.53
C LEU A 385 4.00 -5.53 -11.52
N PRO A 386 3.95 -4.50 -12.39
CA PRO A 386 4.96 -3.45 -12.39
C PRO A 386 4.88 -2.62 -11.11
N ARG A 387 5.94 -1.85 -10.82
CA ARG A 387 5.99 -0.96 -9.68
C ARG A 387 4.80 0.00 -9.68
N GLY A 388 4.27 0.26 -8.49
CA GLY A 388 3.11 1.12 -8.32
C GLY A 388 1.77 0.43 -8.56
N SER A 389 1.70 -0.73 -9.23
CA SER A 389 0.43 -1.45 -9.42
C SER A 389 0.06 -2.34 -8.24
N TYR A 390 -1.25 -2.58 -8.07
CA TYR A 390 -1.81 -3.24 -6.88
C TYR A 390 -2.57 -4.51 -7.26
N ALA A 391 -2.27 -5.63 -6.58
CA ALA A 391 -3.00 -6.88 -6.77
C ALA A 391 -4.49 -6.78 -6.38
N SER A 392 -4.85 -5.86 -5.49
CA SER A 392 -6.25 -5.59 -5.17
C SER A 392 -7.05 -5.03 -6.34
N VAL A 393 -6.42 -4.35 -7.31
CA VAL A 393 -7.13 -3.92 -8.52
C VAL A 393 -7.54 -5.13 -9.36
N ILE A 394 -6.74 -6.19 -9.37
CA ILE A 394 -7.06 -7.45 -10.06
C ILE A 394 -8.15 -8.21 -9.30
N LEU A 395 -7.99 -8.35 -7.97
CA LEU A 395 -9.01 -9.00 -7.14
C LEU A 395 -10.36 -8.28 -7.24
N ARG A 396 -10.34 -6.94 -7.29
CA ARG A 396 -11.51 -6.12 -7.57
C ARG A 396 -12.16 -6.45 -8.93
N GLU A 397 -11.38 -6.70 -9.98
CA GLU A 397 -11.95 -7.15 -11.26
C GLU A 397 -12.49 -8.58 -11.21
N ILE A 398 -11.90 -9.45 -10.37
CA ILE A 398 -12.35 -10.84 -10.16
C ILE A 398 -13.65 -10.91 -9.35
N PHE A 399 -13.78 -10.11 -8.30
CA PHE A 399 -14.88 -10.19 -7.33
C PHE A 399 -15.96 -9.11 -7.51
N LYS A 400 -15.68 -8.06 -8.28
CA LYS A 400 -16.58 -6.94 -8.56
C LYS A 400 -17.15 -6.34 -7.27
N ASN A 401 -18.48 -6.25 -7.19
CA ASN A 401 -19.21 -5.62 -6.09
C ASN A 401 -19.22 -6.44 -4.79
N THR A 402 -18.60 -7.62 -4.78
CA THR A 402 -18.54 -8.45 -3.57
C THR A 402 -17.27 -8.09 -2.79
N THR A 403 -17.44 -7.54 -1.59
CA THR A 403 -16.32 -7.33 -0.66
C THR A 403 -15.67 -8.69 -0.37
N TYR A 404 -14.35 -8.78 -0.54
CA TYR A 404 -13.56 -9.98 -0.32
C TYR A 404 -12.61 -9.80 0.86
#